data_AF-A0A9E4YHG6-F1
#
_entry.id   AF-A0A9E4YHG6-F1
#
_cell.length_a   1.000
_cell.length_b   1.000
_cell.length_c   1.000
_cell.angle_alpha   90.00
_cell.angle_beta   90.00
_cell.angle_gamma   90.00
#
_symmetry.space_group_name_H-M   'P 1'
#
loop_
_entity.id
_entity.type
_entity.pdbx_description
1 polymer ?
#
loop_
_entity_poly.entity_id
_entity_poly.type
_entity_poly.pdbx_seq_one_letter_code
_entity_poly.pdbx_strand_id
1 'polypeptide(L)'
;ARVRPERTDEAIHDNQVRVALLPGFWQARAGLAWAYVELELFEDGLAAVAVAKELAVSGSAGSAAHFAHYLEALALQGLGRRAEAIAAAQRSMAARPNTAAEALLQELTGQSSS
;
A
#
# COMPACT_ATOMS: atom_id res chain seq x y z
N ALA A 1 10.95 -13.06 -19.20
CA ALA A 1 10.79 -11.91 -20.10
C ALA A 1 11.17 -10.66 -19.31
N ARG A 2 12.16 -9.89 -19.75
CA ARG A 2 12.48 -8.60 -19.11
C ARG A 2 11.32 -7.66 -19.40
N VAL A 3 10.65 -7.19 -18.35
CA VAL A 3 9.60 -6.16 -18.45
C VAL A 3 10.23 -4.93 -19.09
N ARG A 4 9.55 -4.36 -20.09
CA ARG A 4 10.05 -3.18 -20.78
C ARG A 4 9.84 -1.95 -19.89
N PRO A 5 10.83 -1.05 -19.73
CA PRO A 5 10.71 0.16 -18.91
C PRO A 5 9.45 0.98 -19.22
N GLU A 6 9.06 1.02 -20.50
CA GLU A 6 7.91 1.78 -20.96
C GLU A 6 6.56 1.34 -20.33
N ARG A 7 6.42 0.07 -19.94
CA ARG A 7 5.18 -0.47 -19.32
C ARG A 7 5.17 -0.37 -17.80
N THR A 8 6.35 -0.26 -17.19
CA THR A 8 6.53 0.06 -15.78
C THR A 8 6.12 1.53 -15.51
N ASP A 9 6.29 2.40 -16.50
CA ASP A 9 5.90 3.80 -16.44
C ASP A 9 4.38 4.02 -16.56
N GLU A 10 3.63 3.24 -17.34
CA GLU A 10 2.20 3.51 -17.61
C GLU A 10 1.31 3.47 -16.35
N ALA A 11 1.44 2.46 -15.49
CA ALA A 11 0.62 2.35 -14.28
C ALA A 11 0.95 3.44 -13.25
N ILE A 12 2.23 3.81 -13.14
CA ILE A 12 2.67 4.93 -12.31
C ILE A 12 2.17 6.25 -12.91
N HIS A 13 2.34 6.45 -14.22
CA HIS A 13 1.94 7.64 -14.96
C HIS A 13 0.44 7.89 -14.83
N ASP A 14 -0.40 6.88 -15.07
CA ASP A 14 -1.85 7.00 -14.95
C ASP A 14 -2.26 7.38 -13.52
N ASN A 15 -1.62 6.79 -12.51
CA ASN A 15 -1.89 7.15 -11.12
C ASN A 15 -1.35 8.54 -10.76
N GLN A 16 -0.22 8.99 -11.32
CA GLN A 16 0.28 10.36 -11.16
C GLN A 16 -0.68 11.37 -11.80
N VAL A 17 -1.22 11.08 -12.98
CA VAL A 17 -2.28 11.88 -13.61
C VAL A 17 -3.51 11.95 -12.72
N ARG A 18 -3.96 10.82 -12.16
CA ARG A 18 -5.08 10.80 -11.19
C ARG A 18 -4.79 11.65 -9.95
N VAL A 19 -3.58 11.58 -9.41
CA VAL A 19 -3.16 12.40 -8.27
C VAL A 19 -3.17 13.89 -8.62
N ALA A 20 -2.74 14.26 -9.83
CA ALA A 20 -2.79 15.65 -10.29
C ALA A 20 -4.22 16.16 -10.46
N LEU A 21 -5.14 15.32 -10.97
CA LEU A 21 -6.55 15.67 -11.15
C LEU A 21 -7.34 15.68 -9.82
N LEU A 22 -6.94 14.87 -8.84
CA LEU A 22 -7.66 14.65 -7.58
C LEU A 22 -6.72 14.75 -6.36
N PRO A 23 -6.06 15.92 -6.13
CA PRO A 23 -4.99 16.02 -5.14
C PRO A 23 -5.45 15.80 -3.69
N GLY A 24 -6.73 16.02 -3.39
CA GLY A 24 -7.34 15.79 -2.07
C GLY A 24 -7.93 14.39 -1.85
N PHE A 25 -7.89 13.51 -2.86
CA PHE A 25 -8.50 12.18 -2.76
C PHE A 25 -7.45 11.14 -2.36
N TRP A 26 -7.58 10.59 -1.16
CA TRP A 26 -6.68 9.55 -0.66
C TRP A 26 -6.62 8.33 -1.58
N GLN A 27 -7.71 8.00 -2.30
CA GLN A 27 -7.78 6.87 -3.22
C GLN A 27 -6.80 7.00 -4.40
N ALA A 28 -6.56 8.22 -4.88
CA ALA A 28 -5.60 8.45 -5.95
C ALA A 28 -4.17 8.16 -5.47
N ARG A 29 -3.84 8.61 -4.25
CA ARG A 29 -2.55 8.33 -3.60
C ARG A 29 -2.38 6.85 -3.26
N ALA A 30 -3.43 6.18 -2.79
CA ALA A 30 -3.40 4.74 -2.52
C ALA A 30 -3.21 3.92 -3.82
N GLY A 31 -3.82 4.34 -4.93
CA GLY A 31 -3.58 3.72 -6.24
C GLY A 31 -2.14 3.88 -6.72
N LEU A 32 -1.54 5.06 -6.52
CA LEU A 32 -0.14 5.30 -6.80
C LEU A 32 0.80 4.44 -5.92
N ALA A 33 0.51 4.37 -4.62
CA ALA A 33 1.23 3.51 -3.69
C ALA A 33 1.17 2.04 -4.10
N TRP A 34 -0.01 1.55 -4.50
CA TRP A 34 -0.17 0.20 -5.03
C TRP A 34 0.72 -0.05 -6.24
N ALA A 35 0.71 0.87 -7.22
CA ALA A 35 1.54 0.75 -8.42
C ALA A 35 3.04 0.69 -8.07
N TYR A 36 3.51 1.51 -7.13
CA TYR A 36 4.90 1.44 -6.66
C TYR A 36 5.23 0.12 -5.99
N VAL A 37 4.36 -0.39 -5.11
CA VAL A 37 4.57 -1.67 -4.41
C VAL A 37 4.63 -2.85 -5.38
N GLU A 38 3.72 -2.92 -6.35
CA GLU A 38 3.71 -3.98 -7.38
C GLU A 38 4.95 -3.97 -8.27
N LEU A 39 5.59 -2.79 -8.40
CA LEU A 39 6.81 -2.60 -9.17
C LEU A 39 8.08 -2.69 -8.31
N GLU A 40 7.95 -3.13 -7.06
CA GLU A 40 9.03 -3.26 -6.07
C GLU A 40 9.74 -1.94 -5.75
N LEU A 41 9.10 -0.80 -6.02
CA LEU A 41 9.55 0.55 -5.67
C LEU A 41 9.05 0.91 -4.27
N PHE A 42 9.48 0.14 -3.27
CA PHE A 42 8.85 0.14 -1.96
C PHE A 42 9.02 1.46 -1.19
N GLU A 43 10.12 2.17 -1.34
CA GLU A 43 10.33 3.49 -0.73
C GLU A 43 9.33 4.52 -1.27
N ASP A 44 9.13 4.56 -2.58
CA ASP A 44 8.14 5.43 -3.23
C ASP A 44 6.71 5.03 -2.84
N GLY A 45 6.47 3.72 -2.72
CA GLY A 45 5.24 3.15 -2.18
C GLY A 45 4.93 3.69 -0.78
N LEU A 46 5.90 3.64 0.14
CA LEU A 46 5.75 4.17 1.50
C LEU A 46 5.49 5.68 1.51
N ALA A 47 6.18 6.45 0.68
CA ALA A 47 5.96 7.88 0.57
C ALA A 47 4.52 8.18 0.11
N ALA A 48 4.03 7.45 -0.90
CA ALA A 48 2.66 7.59 -1.39
C ALA A 48 1.60 7.16 -0.36
N VAL A 49 1.86 6.09 0.41
CA VAL A 49 1.00 5.65 1.53
C VAL A 49 0.90 6.71 2.61
N ALA A 50 2.01 7.36 2.99
CA ALA A 50 2.01 8.40 4.02
C ALA A 50 1.05 9.54 3.64
N VAL A 51 1.13 10.03 2.40
CA VAL A 51 0.22 11.08 1.93
C VAL A 51 -1.24 10.59 1.84
N ALA A 52 -1.46 9.33 1.43
CA ALA A 52 -2.81 8.75 1.43
C ALA A 52 -3.43 8.76 2.84
N LYS A 53 -2.65 8.42 3.87
CA LYS A 53 -3.10 8.42 5.28
C LYS A 53 -3.43 9.84 5.77
N GLU A 54 -2.61 10.84 5.43
CA GLU A 54 -2.86 12.24 5.79
C GLU A 54 -4.18 12.77 5.18
N LEU A 55 -4.39 12.49 3.90
CA LEU A 55 -5.63 12.86 3.19
C LEU A 55 -6.85 12.14 3.77
N ALA A 56 -6.70 10.88 4.17
CA ALA A 56 -7.76 10.08 4.79
C ALA A 56 -8.18 10.57 6.18
N VAL A 57 -7.23 11.09 6.99
CA VAL A 57 -7.55 11.73 8.28
C VAL A 57 -8.38 12.99 8.07
N SER A 58 -8.11 13.72 6.99
CA SER A 58 -8.80 14.97 6.65
C SER A 58 -10.18 14.74 6.02
N GLY A 59 -10.37 13.62 5.32
CA GLY A 59 -11.60 13.25 4.63
C GLY A 59 -12.21 11.97 5.21
N SER A 60 -13.17 12.12 6.12
CA SER A 60 -13.97 11.06 6.76
C SER A 60 -14.02 9.73 5.98
N ALA A 61 -13.23 8.74 6.39
CA ALA A 61 -13.46 7.33 6.07
C ALA A 61 -12.57 6.38 6.90
N GLY A 62 -13.17 5.61 7.81
CA GLY A 62 -12.53 4.41 8.37
C GLY A 62 -12.14 3.35 7.31
N SER A 63 -12.73 3.44 6.11
CA SER A 63 -12.39 2.59 4.95
C SER A 63 -10.98 2.85 4.41
N ALA A 64 -10.49 4.09 4.49
CA ALA A 64 -9.18 4.47 3.96
C ALA A 64 -8.02 3.91 4.78
N ALA A 65 -8.19 3.88 6.10
CA ALA A 65 -7.15 3.45 7.03
C ALA A 65 -6.76 1.98 6.81
N HIS A 66 -7.73 1.09 6.59
CA HIS A 66 -7.42 -0.34 6.41
C HIS A 66 -6.55 -0.60 5.17
N PHE A 67 -6.87 0.03 4.04
CA PHE A 67 -6.18 -0.23 2.77
C PHE A 67 -4.81 0.43 2.76
N ALA A 68 -4.69 1.64 3.30
CA ALA A 68 -3.40 2.31 3.43
C ALA A 68 -2.45 1.53 4.35
N HIS A 69 -2.94 0.96 5.46
CA HIS A 69 -2.13 0.10 6.33
C HIS A 69 -1.74 -1.23 5.67
N TYR A 70 -2.58 -1.78 4.79
CA TYR A 70 -2.22 -2.97 4.01
C TYR A 70 -1.07 -2.67 3.04
N LEU A 71 -1.17 -1.57 2.29
CA LEU A 71 -0.11 -1.10 1.39
C LEU A 71 1.20 -0.78 2.14
N GLU A 72 1.08 -0.17 3.33
CA GLU A 72 2.21 0.05 4.25
C GLU A 72 2.90 -1.27 4.60
N ALA A 73 2.11 -2.30 4.94
CA ALA A 73 2.65 -3.61 5.30
C ALA A 73 3.38 -4.30 4.14
N LEU A 74 2.81 -4.25 2.92
CA LEU A 74 3.46 -4.79 1.72
C LEU A 74 4.79 -4.09 1.42
N ALA A 75 4.81 -2.76 1.44
CA ALA A 75 6.03 -2.01 1.19
C ALA A 75 7.10 -2.28 2.25
N LEU A 76 6.72 -2.37 3.53
CA LEU A 76 7.63 -2.72 4.62
C LEU A 76 8.15 -4.17 4.53
N GLN A 77 7.32 -5.11 4.08
CA GLN A 77 7.73 -6.48 3.81
C GLN A 77 8.80 -6.51 2.70
N GLY A 78 8.55 -5.82 1.59
CA GLY A 78 9.49 -5.71 0.46
C GLY A 78 10.85 -5.11 0.87
N LEU A 79 10.84 -4.15 1.79
CA LEU A 79 12.06 -3.56 2.38
C LEU A 79 12.74 -4.43 3.45
N GLY A 80 12.20 -5.62 3.77
CA GLY A 80 12.71 -6.48 4.83
C GLY A 80 12.45 -5.95 6.26
N ARG A 81 11.64 -4.91 6.42
CA ARG A 81 11.28 -4.29 7.71
C ARG A 81 10.15 -5.08 8.40
N ARG A 82 10.40 -6.37 8.64
CA ARG A 82 9.40 -7.38 9.05
C ARG A 82 8.58 -6.97 10.28
N ALA A 83 9.22 -6.45 11.33
CA ALA A 83 8.53 -6.05 12.56
C ALA A 83 7.50 -4.93 12.31
N GLU A 84 7.85 -3.98 11.46
CA GLU A 84 6.97 -2.87 11.10
C GLU A 84 5.86 -3.32 10.14
N ALA A 85 6.18 -4.24 9.22
CA ALA A 85 5.20 -4.85 8.34
C ALA A 85 4.10 -5.60 9.13
N ILE A 86 4.49 -6.36 10.16
CA ILE A 86 3.54 -7.03 11.09
C ILE A 86 2.64 -5.99 11.75
N ALA A 87 3.21 -4.92 12.31
CA ALA A 87 2.44 -3.88 12.97
C ALA A 87 1.46 -3.19 12.00
N ALA A 88 1.87 -2.94 10.76
CA ALA A 88 1.01 -2.36 9.74
C ALA A 88 -0.13 -3.33 9.33
N ALA A 89 0.16 -4.61 9.12
CA ALA A 89 -0.85 -5.62 8.80
C ALA A 89 -1.88 -5.78 9.93
N GLN A 90 -1.44 -5.76 11.19
CA GLN A 90 -2.32 -5.75 12.36
C GLN A 90 -3.23 -4.51 12.40
N ARG A 91 -2.70 -3.32 12.09
CA ARG A 91 -3.53 -2.09 12.00
C ARG A 91 -4.56 -2.18 10.88
N SER A 92 -4.18 -2.75 9.73
CA SER A 92 -5.12 -2.99 8.62
C SER A 92 -6.28 -3.89 9.07
N MET A 93 -5.96 -5.03 9.71
CA MET A 93 -6.94 -5.98 10.23
C MET A 93 -7.83 -5.40 11.33
N ALA A 94 -7.26 -4.56 12.22
CA ALA A 94 -8.03 -3.89 13.26
C ALA A 94 -9.00 -2.85 12.71
N ALA A 95 -8.62 -2.13 11.64
CA ALA A 95 -9.49 -1.17 10.98
C ALA A 95 -10.62 -1.86 10.19
N ARG A 96 -10.28 -2.92 9.45
CA ARG A 96 -11.25 -3.78 8.76
C ARG A 96 -10.63 -5.16 8.48
N PRO A 97 -11.14 -6.22 9.11
CA PRO A 97 -10.69 -7.59 8.81
C PRO A 97 -10.87 -7.91 7.33
N ASN A 98 -9.83 -8.47 6.71
CA ASN A 98 -9.83 -8.90 5.32
C ASN A 98 -8.80 -10.01 5.10
N THR A 99 -9.05 -10.88 4.13
CA THR A 99 -8.22 -12.08 3.89
C THR A 99 -6.81 -11.76 3.38
N ALA A 100 -6.62 -10.64 2.68
CA ALA A 100 -5.31 -10.25 2.15
C ALA A 100 -4.33 -9.83 3.27
N ALA A 101 -4.77 -8.93 4.16
CA ALA A 101 -3.97 -8.52 5.31
C ALA A 101 -3.75 -9.67 6.31
N GLU A 102 -4.73 -10.56 6.47
CA GLU A 102 -4.59 -11.78 7.28
C GLU A 102 -3.52 -12.71 6.70
N ALA A 103 -3.58 -13.04 5.40
CA ALA A 103 -2.60 -13.89 4.74
C ALA A 103 -1.18 -13.30 4.84
N LEU A 104 -1.04 -12.00 4.63
CA LEU A 104 0.23 -11.29 4.80
C LEU A 104 0.74 -11.39 6.24
N LEU A 105 -0.13 -11.20 7.23
CA LEU A 105 0.24 -11.33 8.64
C LEU A 105 0.68 -12.76 9.00
N GLN A 106 0.02 -13.78 8.45
CA GLN A 106 0.39 -15.19 8.64
C GLN A 106 1.78 -15.47 8.04
N GLU A 107 2.05 -15.00 6.83
CA GLU A 107 3.37 -15.10 6.19
C GLU A 107 4.46 -14.39 7.02
N LEU A 108 4.20 -13.16 7.45
CA LEU A 108 5.09 -12.36 8.28
C LEU A 108 5.28 -12.90 9.70
N THR A 109 4.42 -13.79 10.18
CA THR A 109 4.58 -14.44 11.49
C THR A 109 5.08 -15.89 11.39
N GLY A 110 5.26 -16.41 10.17
CA GLY A 110 5.70 -17.79 9.95
C GLY A 110 4.61 -18.82 10.25
N GLN A 111 3.34 -18.42 10.21
CA GLN A 111 2.17 -19.25 10.44
C GLN A 111 1.53 -19.75 9.12
N SER A 112 2.31 -19.88 8.05
CA SER A 112 1.81 -20.48 6.80
C SER A 112 1.37 -21.92 7.08
N SER A 113 0.06 -22.18 7.01
CA SER A 113 -0.52 -23.50 7.21
C SER A 113 0.16 -24.51 6.27
N SER A 114 0.75 -25.54 6.85
CA SER A 114 1.24 -26.74 6.15
C SER A 114 0.07 -27.61 5.70
#